data_AF-A0A633TD84-F1
#
_entry.id   AF-A0A633TD84-F1
#
_cell.length_a   1.000
_cell.length_b   1.000
_cell.length_c   1.000
_cell.angle_alpha   90.00
_cell.angle_beta   90.00
_cell.angle_gamma   90.00
#
_symmetry.space_group_name_H-M   'P 1'
#
loop_
_entity.id
_entity.type
_entity.pdbx_description
1 polymer ?
#
loop_
_entity_poly.entity_id
_entity_poly.type
_entity_poly.pdbx_seq_one_letter_code
_entity_poly.pdbx_strand_id
1 'polypeptide(L)'
;ELKSFFYKDYTLSSYKDDLNLNNEIFFYQSLKEGLFKENDEILVSNLGKKIILFRNFTQNCDNFNETKLKQILLLFFLLLASVFFASLAMINEFGAIDLLFLMICLLLLVMGVINLGLLFKQIRILKSFSKEEMKEFLSQRMKKYTKV
;
A
#
# COMPACT_ATOMS: atom_id res chain seq x y z
N GLU A 1 -15.27 -10.53 17.80
CA GLU A 1 -13.92 -10.09 17.39
C GLU A 1 -13.19 -11.27 16.74
N LEU A 2 -13.00 -11.25 15.42
CA LEU A 2 -12.46 -12.36 14.61
C LEU A 2 -11.13 -11.95 13.95
N LYS A 3 -10.31 -11.14 14.65
CA LYS A 3 -9.18 -10.41 14.03
C LYS A 3 -7.79 -11.00 14.23
N SER A 4 -7.58 -12.01 15.08
CA SER A 4 -6.23 -12.21 15.65
C SER A 4 -5.46 -13.48 15.28
N PHE A 5 -6.04 -14.50 14.63
CA PHE A 5 -5.29 -15.77 14.51
C PHE A 5 -4.26 -15.81 13.37
N PHE A 6 -4.44 -15.03 12.31
CA PHE A 6 -3.60 -15.13 11.11
C PHE A 6 -2.70 -13.92 10.87
N TYR A 7 -3.04 -12.75 11.42
CA TYR A 7 -2.30 -11.51 11.19
C TYR A 7 -1.48 -11.11 12.42
N LYS A 8 -0.25 -10.70 12.18
CA LYS A 8 0.59 -9.98 13.13
C LYS A 8 0.44 -8.49 12.93
N ASP A 9 0.13 -7.81 14.02
CA ASP A 9 0.10 -6.37 14.10
C ASP A 9 1.46 -5.87 14.61
N TYR A 10 2.05 -4.95 13.85
CA TYR A 10 3.30 -4.29 14.17
C TYR A 10 3.05 -2.82 14.46
N THR A 11 3.63 -2.34 15.56
CA THR A 11 3.73 -0.92 15.89
C THR A 11 5.20 -0.54 15.85
N LEU A 12 5.55 0.34 14.92
CA LEU A 12 6.92 0.82 14.72
C LEU A 12 7.00 2.23 15.27
N SER A 13 7.84 2.43 16.27
CA SER A 13 8.21 3.75 16.78
C SER A 13 9.50 4.17 16.11
N SER A 14 9.50 5.31 15.42
CA SER A 14 10.71 5.80 14.80
C SER A 14 11.61 6.53 15.79
N TYR A 15 12.91 6.31 15.67
CA TYR A 15 13.91 7.16 16.31
C TYR A 15 14.02 8.49 15.58
N LYS A 16 14.24 9.56 16.35
CA LYS A 16 14.52 10.88 15.80
C LYS A 16 15.91 10.89 15.15
N ASP A 17 15.96 11.33 13.90
CA ASP A 17 17.20 11.54 13.16
C ASP A 17 17.07 12.71 12.17
N ASP A 18 18.11 12.92 11.34
CA ASP A 18 18.16 14.01 10.36
C ASP A 18 17.07 13.91 9.27
N LEU A 19 16.55 12.70 9.01
CA LEU A 19 15.52 12.41 8.02
C LEU A 19 14.13 12.21 8.64
N ASN A 20 14.06 12.07 9.96
CA ASN A 20 12.84 11.91 10.71
C ASN A 20 12.89 12.76 11.98
N LEU A 21 12.47 14.01 11.83
CA LEU A 21 12.55 15.02 12.88
C LEU A 21 11.59 14.77 14.05
N ASN A 22 10.61 13.89 13.84
CA ASN A 22 9.54 13.56 14.78
C ASN A 22 9.62 12.09 15.20
N ASN A 23 9.27 11.79 16.46
CA ASN A 23 9.07 10.41 16.90
C ASN A 23 7.70 9.91 16.42
N GLU A 24 7.60 9.62 15.13
CA GLU A 24 6.38 9.11 14.52
C GLU A 24 6.14 7.64 14.88
N ILE A 25 4.87 7.28 14.95
CA ILE A 25 4.43 5.90 15.18
C ILE A 25 3.71 5.43 13.93
N PHE A 26 4.13 4.28 13.43
CA PHE A 26 3.57 3.64 12.25
C PHE A 26 2.97 2.27 12.59
N PHE A 27 1.89 1.92 11.90
CA PHE A 27 1.20 0.65 12.06
C PHE A 27 1.28 -0.17 10.79
N TYR A 28 1.58 -1.46 10.93
CA TYR A 28 1.58 -2.42 9.83
C TYR A 28 0.94 -3.73 10.26
N GLN A 29 0.26 -4.39 9.33
CA GLN A 29 -0.36 -5.68 9.57
C GLN A 29 0.10 -6.66 8.48
N SER A 30 0.62 -7.82 8.88
CA SER A 30 1.11 -8.84 7.95
C SER A 30 0.74 -10.24 8.39
N LEU A 31 0.65 -11.14 7.44
CA LEU A 31 0.61 -12.59 7.70
C LEU A 31 2.01 -13.15 8.05
N LYS A 32 3.08 -12.40 7.77
CA LYS A 32 4.46 -12.83 8.00
C LYS A 32 4.96 -12.36 9.36
N GLU A 33 5.61 -13.25 10.08
CA GLU A 33 6.35 -12.95 11.31
C GLU A 33 7.77 -12.49 11.00
N GLY A 34 8.42 -11.79 11.96
CA GLY A 34 9.84 -11.44 11.88
C GLY A 34 10.20 -10.40 10.82
N LEU A 35 9.25 -9.57 10.36
CA LEU A 35 9.52 -8.55 9.33
C LEU A 35 10.33 -7.35 9.85
N PHE A 36 10.29 -7.12 11.15
CA PHE A 36 10.94 -5.98 11.82
C PHE A 36 11.67 -6.44 13.07
N LYS A 37 12.79 -5.78 13.34
CA LYS A 37 13.63 -5.89 14.53
C LYS A 37 13.93 -4.49 15.05
N GLU A 38 14.36 -4.42 16.30
CA GLU A 38 14.80 -3.18 16.89
C GLU A 38 16.01 -2.62 16.13
N ASN A 39 16.04 -1.29 15.94
CA ASN A 39 17.07 -0.58 15.18
C ASN A 39 17.16 -0.94 13.69
N ASP A 40 16.10 -1.51 13.11
CA ASP A 40 16.03 -1.67 11.65
C ASP A 40 15.98 -0.30 10.95
N GLU A 41 16.74 -0.19 9.87
CA GLU A 41 16.66 0.96 8.97
C GLU A 41 15.62 0.67 7.89
N ILE A 42 14.48 1.35 7.97
CA ILE A 42 13.32 1.06 7.15
C ILE A 42 12.91 2.32 6.39
N LEU A 43 12.80 2.18 5.07
CA LEU A 43 12.10 3.16 4.26
C LEU A 43 10.61 2.84 4.25
N VAL A 44 9.79 3.80 4.67
CA VAL A 44 8.34 3.65 4.78
C VAL A 44 7.65 4.60 3.82
N SER A 45 6.62 4.09 3.13
CA SER A 45 5.59 4.90 2.51
C SER A 45 4.27 4.66 3.25
N ASN A 46 3.70 5.72 3.79
CA ASN A 46 2.55 5.69 4.67
C ASN A 46 1.38 6.53 4.13
N LEU A 47 0.18 6.17 4.59
CA LEU A 47 -1.01 7.03 4.51
C LEU A 47 -1.51 7.25 5.95
N GLY A 48 -1.42 8.48 6.42
CA GLY A 48 -1.54 8.75 7.86
C GLY A 48 -0.46 7.97 8.62
N LYS A 49 -0.85 7.19 9.64
CA LYS A 49 0.09 6.33 10.40
C LYS A 49 0.21 4.91 9.85
N LYS A 50 -0.53 4.54 8.80
CA LYS A 50 -0.52 3.18 8.28
C LYS A 50 0.55 3.01 7.21
N ILE A 51 1.41 2.01 7.37
CA ILE A 51 2.40 1.62 6.36
C ILE A 51 1.67 0.98 5.18
N ILE A 52 1.87 1.53 3.98
CA ILE A 52 1.38 0.95 2.72
C ILE A 52 2.52 0.17 2.06
N LEU A 53 3.70 0.78 1.92
CA LEU A 53 4.89 0.14 1.39
C LEU A 53 6.03 0.28 2.38
N PHE A 54 6.88 -0.73 2.46
CA PHE A 54 8.15 -0.62 3.15
C PHE A 54 9.27 -1.35 2.41
N ARG A 55 10.50 -0.87 2.63
CA ARG A 55 11.73 -1.60 2.35
C ARG A 55 12.59 -1.57 3.60
N ASN A 56 12.86 -2.73 4.16
CA ASN A 56 13.75 -2.90 5.29
C ASN A 56 15.15 -3.17 4.77
N PHE A 57 16.06 -2.20 4.95
CA PHE A 57 17.43 -2.32 4.47
C PHE A 57 18.27 -3.26 5.33
N THR A 58 17.98 -3.34 6.64
CA THR A 58 18.71 -4.19 7.58
C THR A 58 18.41 -5.68 7.35
N GLN A 59 17.14 -6.03 7.20
CA GLN A 59 16.72 -7.43 6.98
C GLN A 59 16.59 -7.82 5.51
N ASN A 60 16.86 -6.88 4.60
CA ASN A 60 16.73 -7.05 3.14
C ASN A 60 15.37 -7.65 2.73
N CYS A 61 14.28 -7.09 3.26
CA CYS A 61 12.93 -7.54 3.00
C CYS A 61 12.00 -6.37 2.63
N ASP A 62 10.92 -6.66 1.93
CA ASP A 62 9.92 -5.69 1.49
C ASP A 62 8.51 -6.31 1.48
N ASN A 63 7.49 -5.46 1.41
CA ASN A 63 6.11 -5.88 1.21
C ASN A 63 5.57 -5.63 -0.21
N PHE A 64 6.45 -5.40 -1.18
CA PHE A 64 6.05 -4.98 -2.52
C PHE A 64 5.23 -6.08 -3.22
N ASN A 65 5.63 -7.34 -3.07
CA ASN A 65 4.89 -8.47 -3.63
C ASN A 65 3.53 -8.67 -2.94
N GLU A 66 3.48 -8.52 -1.62
CA GLU A 66 2.23 -8.61 -0.85
C GLU A 66 1.24 -7.52 -1.28
N THR A 67 1.71 -6.29 -1.42
CA THR A 67 0.88 -5.14 -1.79
C THR A 67 0.37 -5.25 -3.23
N LYS A 68 1.22 -5.67 -4.18
CA LYS A 68 0.79 -5.97 -5.56
C LYS A 68 -0.27 -7.05 -5.60
N LEU A 69 -0.08 -8.15 -4.84
CA LEU A 69 -1.04 -9.25 -4.82
C LEU A 69 -2.39 -8.79 -4.26
N LYS A 70 -2.41 -8.02 -3.17
CA LYS A 70 -3.64 -7.43 -2.61
C LYS A 70 -4.38 -6.57 -3.65
N GLN A 71 -3.67 -5.73 -4.39
CA GLN A 71 -4.27 -4.89 -5.44
C GLN A 71 -4.82 -5.73 -6.60
N ILE A 72 -4.09 -6.77 -7.03
CA ILE A 72 -4.55 -7.67 -8.10
C ILE A 72 -5.79 -8.46 -7.66
N LEU A 73 -5.80 -8.97 -6.43
CA LEU A 73 -6.96 -9.67 -5.87
C LEU A 73 -8.20 -8.77 -5.80
N LEU A 74 -8.03 -7.50 -5.39
CA LEU A 74 -9.12 -6.52 -5.41
C LEU A 74 -9.66 -6.31 -6.82
N LEU A 75 -8.77 -6.14 -7.81
CA LEU A 75 -9.18 -5.97 -9.21
C LEU A 75 -9.91 -7.20 -9.75
N PHE A 76 -9.41 -8.39 -9.43
CA PHE A 76 -10.05 -9.65 -9.82
C PHE A 76 -11.45 -9.77 -9.20
N PHE A 77 -11.59 -9.45 -7.91
CA PHE A 77 -12.89 -9.42 -7.24
C PHE A 77 -13.85 -8.41 -7.89
N LEU A 78 -13.40 -7.19 -8.17
CA LEU A 78 -14.21 -6.16 -8.83
C LEU A 78 -14.63 -6.58 -10.24
N LEU A 79 -13.77 -7.29 -10.98
CA LEU A 79 -14.09 -7.84 -12.29
C LEU A 79 -15.19 -8.89 -12.19
N LEU A 80 -15.06 -9.84 -11.26
CA LEU A 80 -16.09 -10.87 -11.03
C LEU A 80 -17.41 -10.26 -10.58
N ALA A 81 -17.38 -9.27 -9.69
CA ALA A 81 -18.58 -8.54 -9.27
C ALA A 81 -19.23 -7.81 -10.44
N SER A 82 -18.44 -7.18 -11.32
CA SER A 82 -18.95 -6.52 -12.53
C SER A 82 -19.65 -7.52 -13.45
N VAL A 83 -19.05 -8.70 -13.70
CA VAL A 83 -19.67 -9.76 -14.49
C VAL A 83 -20.98 -10.23 -13.86
N PHE A 84 -20.98 -10.45 -12.54
CA PHE A 84 -22.17 -10.88 -11.80
C PHE A 84 -23.32 -9.87 -11.91
N PHE A 85 -23.07 -8.58 -11.67
CA PHE A 85 -24.12 -7.54 -11.79
C PHE A 85 -24.56 -7.31 -13.23
N ALA A 86 -23.66 -7.47 -14.22
CA ALA A 86 -24.06 -7.44 -15.62
C ALA A 86 -25.00 -8.60 -15.97
N SER A 87 -24.72 -9.81 -15.48
CA SER A 87 -25.62 -10.97 -15.66
C SER A 87 -26.97 -10.76 -14.98
N LEU A 88 -26.99 -10.24 -13.75
CA LEU A 88 -28.24 -9.90 -13.06
C LEU A 88 -29.05 -8.83 -13.79
N ALA A 89 -28.40 -7.76 -14.26
CA ALA A 89 -29.07 -6.72 -15.01
C ALA A 89 -29.72 -7.28 -16.29
N MET A 90 -29.08 -8.22 -16.98
CA MET A 90 -29.70 -8.86 -18.16
C MET A 90 -30.92 -9.72 -17.80
N ILE A 91 -30.87 -10.46 -16.68
CA ILE A 91 -31.98 -11.31 -16.22
C ILE A 91 -33.15 -10.46 -15.72
N ASN A 92 -32.86 -9.35 -15.04
CA ASN A 92 -33.84 -8.45 -14.44
C ASN A 92 -34.25 -7.30 -15.37
N GLU A 93 -34.16 -7.49 -16.69
CA GLU A 93 -34.57 -6.49 -17.69
C GLU A 93 -34.02 -5.07 -17.43
N PHE A 94 -32.73 -5.00 -17.09
CA PHE A 94 -32.02 -3.77 -16.77
C PHE A 94 -32.53 -3.05 -15.51
N GLY A 95 -32.87 -3.81 -14.47
CA GLY A 95 -33.21 -3.30 -13.15
C GLY A 95 -32.21 -2.24 -12.65
N ALA A 96 -32.74 -1.09 -12.20
CA ALA A 96 -31.93 0.08 -11.85
C ALA A 96 -30.88 -0.18 -10.75
N ILE A 97 -31.19 -1.06 -9.80
CA ILE A 97 -30.28 -1.43 -8.69
C ILE A 97 -29.06 -2.17 -9.23
N ASP A 98 -29.26 -3.16 -10.11
CA ASP A 98 -28.19 -3.96 -10.69
C ASP A 98 -27.25 -3.09 -11.55
N LEU A 99 -27.84 -2.16 -12.31
CA LEU A 99 -27.08 -1.17 -13.10
C LEU A 99 -26.26 -0.23 -12.23
N LEU A 100 -26.80 0.24 -11.10
CA LEU A 100 -26.08 1.10 -10.16
C LEU A 100 -24.85 0.37 -9.60
N PHE A 101 -25.02 -0.88 -9.15
CA PHE A 101 -23.90 -1.67 -8.64
C PHE A 101 -22.87 -1.96 -9.74
N LEU A 102 -23.32 -2.30 -10.95
CA LEU A 102 -22.44 -2.48 -12.09
C LEU A 102 -21.60 -1.22 -12.36
N MET A 103 -22.23 -0.03 -12.39
CA MET A 103 -21.54 1.24 -12.57
C MET A 103 -20.49 1.50 -11.48
N ILE A 104 -20.85 1.26 -10.22
CA ILE A 104 -19.91 1.41 -9.09
C ILE A 104 -18.72 0.46 -9.25
N CYS A 105 -18.97 -0.81 -9.58
CA CYS A 105 -17.90 -1.80 -9.79
C CYS A 105 -16.97 -1.37 -10.93
N LEU A 106 -17.50 -0.92 -12.06
CA LEU A 106 -16.71 -0.46 -13.20
C LEU A 106 -15.87 0.78 -12.85
N LEU A 107 -16.45 1.76 -12.14
CA LEU A 107 -15.74 2.95 -11.69
C LEU A 107 -14.58 2.58 -10.74
N LEU A 108 -14.84 1.70 -9.77
CA LEU A 108 -13.80 1.19 -8.86
C LEU A 108 -12.74 0.37 -9.60
N LEU A 109 -13.11 -0.37 -10.65
CA LEU A 109 -12.18 -1.13 -11.47
C LEU A 109 -11.20 -0.18 -12.19
N VAL A 110 -11.71 0.88 -12.84
CA VAL A 110 -10.88 1.89 -13.51
C VAL A 110 -9.93 2.56 -12.53
N MET A 111 -10.44 3.02 -11.38
CA MET A 111 -9.61 3.62 -10.33
C MET A 111 -8.56 2.63 -9.81
N GLY A 112 -8.95 1.36 -9.63
CA GLY A 112 -8.06 0.30 -9.20
C GLY A 112 -6.92 0.03 -10.17
N VAL A 113 -7.17 0.08 -11.49
CA VAL A 113 -6.15 -0.12 -12.54
C VAL A 113 -5.17 1.06 -12.54
N ILE A 114 -5.67 2.29 -12.43
CA ILE A 114 -4.82 3.49 -12.30
C ILE A 114 -3.92 3.36 -11.07
N ASN A 115 -4.50 2.99 -9.92
CA ASN A 115 -3.76 2.79 -8.68
C ASN A 115 -2.72 1.68 -8.78
N LEU A 116 -3.00 0.59 -9.51
CA LEU A 116 -2.03 -0.47 -9.76
C LEU A 116 -0.84 0.05 -10.58
N GLY A 117 -1.09 0.88 -11.61
CA GLY A 117 -0.04 1.53 -12.39
C GLY A 117 0.85 2.45 -11.55
N LEU A 118 0.24 3.26 -10.67
CA LEU A 118 0.97 4.10 -9.72
C LEU A 118 1.79 3.28 -8.71
N LEU A 119 1.21 2.20 -8.19
CA LEU A 119 1.87 1.27 -7.28
C LEU A 119 3.13 0.66 -7.92
N PHE A 120 3.05 0.23 -9.18
CA PHE A 120 4.22 -0.28 -9.90
C PHE A 120 5.31 0.77 -10.05
N LYS A 121 4.94 2.03 -10.35
CA LYS A 121 5.91 3.14 -10.43
C LYS A 121 6.58 3.39 -9.08
N GLN A 122 5.81 3.44 -7.99
CA GLN A 122 6.34 3.60 -6.63
C GLN A 122 7.30 2.47 -6.26
N ILE A 123 6.89 1.20 -6.45
CA ILE A 123 7.74 0.05 -6.18
C ILE A 123 9.02 0.09 -7.01
N ARG A 124 8.95 0.47 -8.29
CA ARG A 124 10.13 0.58 -9.14
C ARG A 124 11.15 1.57 -8.57
N ILE A 125 10.69 2.76 -8.17
CA ILE A 125 11.53 3.77 -7.52
C ILE A 125 12.11 3.20 -6.22
N LEU A 126 11.28 2.62 -5.35
CA LEU A 126 11.75 2.11 -4.06
C LEU A 126 12.73 0.93 -4.20
N LYS A 127 12.65 0.15 -5.28
CA LYS A 127 13.58 -0.95 -5.58
C LYS A 127 14.89 -0.49 -6.20
N SER A 128 14.85 0.51 -7.08
CA SER A 128 16.02 0.89 -7.88
C SER A 128 17.05 1.69 -7.09
N PHE A 129 16.63 2.41 -6.06
CA PHE A 129 17.53 3.21 -5.25
C PHE A 129 18.26 2.36 -4.22
N SER A 130 19.56 2.61 -4.05
CA SER A 130 20.31 2.14 -2.88
C SER A 130 19.84 2.86 -1.61
N LYS A 131 20.25 2.33 -0.45
CA LYS A 131 19.98 2.98 0.83
C LYS A 131 20.57 4.38 0.87
N GLU A 132 21.80 4.53 0.42
CA GLU A 132 22.58 5.76 0.40
C GLU A 132 21.96 6.78 -0.58
N GLU A 133 21.62 6.35 -1.79
CA GLU A 133 20.94 7.20 -2.78
C GLU A 133 19.60 7.70 -2.28
N MET A 134 18.83 6.86 -1.57
CA MET A 134 17.56 7.26 -0.97
C MET A 134 17.76 8.26 0.17
N LYS A 135 18.74 8.04 1.05
CA LYS A 135 19.08 8.98 2.12
C LYS A 135 19.47 10.34 1.55
N GLU A 136 20.29 10.35 0.50
CA GLU A 136 20.69 11.58 -0.17
C GLU A 136 19.49 12.29 -0.80
N PHE A 137 18.66 11.56 -1.54
CA PHE A 137 17.43 12.10 -2.15
C PHE A 137 16.48 12.73 -1.11
N LEU A 138 16.24 12.04 0.00
CA LEU A 138 15.40 12.55 1.09
C LEU A 138 16.03 13.77 1.77
N SER A 139 17.33 13.74 2.02
CA SER A 139 18.08 14.86 2.61
C SER A 139 17.99 16.12 1.75
N GLN A 140 18.17 15.99 0.44
CA GLN A 140 18.05 17.09 -0.52
C GLN A 140 16.63 17.67 -0.52
N ARG A 141 15.60 16.80 -0.46
CA ARG A 141 14.20 17.24 -0.35
C ARG A 141 13.94 17.99 0.94
N MET A 142 14.37 17.47 2.09
CA MET A 142 14.18 18.15 3.37
C MET A 142 14.81 19.54 3.39
N LYS A 143 16.06 19.67 2.92
CA LYS A 143 16.75 20.98 2.80
C LYS A 143 16.00 21.99 1.95
N LYS A 144 15.28 21.53 0.91
CA LYS A 144 14.44 22.41 0.08
C LYS A 144 13.22 22.92 0.85
N TYR A 145 12.64 22.13 1.74
CA TYR A 145 11.50 22.54 2.56
C TYR A 145 11.90 23.39 3.78
N THR A 146 13.13 23.27 4.29
CA THR A 146 13.65 24.11 5.39
C THR A 146 14.20 25.46 4.92
N LYS A 147 14.37 25.68 3.60
CA LYS A 147 14.84 26.95 3.01
C LYS A 147 13.71 27.97 2.74
N VAL A 148 12.50 27.71 3.26
CA VAL A 148 11.34 28.61 3.18
C VAL A 148 11.13 29.27 4.53
#